data_AF-A0A3P8KY17-F1
#
_entry.id   AF-A0A3P8KY17-F1
#
_cell.length_a   1.000
_cell.length_b   1.000
_cell.length_c   1.000
_cell.angle_alpha   90.00
_cell.angle_beta   90.00
_cell.angle_gamma   90.00
#
_symmetry.space_group_name_H-M   'P 1'
#
loop_
_entity.id
_entity.type
_entity.pdbx_description
1 polymer ?
#
loop_
_entity_poly.entity_id
_entity_poly.type
_entity_poly.pdbx_seq_one_letter_code
_entity_poly.pdbx_strand_id
1 'polypeptide(L)' 'MATVWKATDERGELFEGRDRKSGESRFTATRADLVFGSNSVLRALAEVYASQDAQQKLVTDFVAAWTKVMNLDRFDL' A
#
# COMPACT_ATOMS: atom_id res chain seq x y z
N MET A 1 7.96 -8.74 8.73
CA MET A 1 7.97 -7.26 8.62
C MET A 1 8.88 -6.68 9.70
N ALA A 2 9.79 -5.77 9.34
CA ALA A 2 10.74 -5.14 10.26
C ALA A 2 10.19 -3.87 10.94
N THR A 3 9.12 -3.29 10.40
CA THR A 3 8.46 -2.09 10.94
C THR A 3 7.35 -2.48 11.92
N VAL A 4 7.23 -1.76 13.03
CA VAL A 4 6.07 -1.78 13.93
C VAL A 4 5.32 -0.45 13.81
N TRP A 5 4.00 -0.53 13.67
CA TRP A 5 3.12 0.63 13.50
C TRP A 5 2.37 0.94 14.80
N LYS A 6 2.30 2.21 15.17
CA LYS A 6 1.49 2.72 16.29
C LYS A 6 0.73 3.96 15.86
N ALA A 7 -0.52 4.08 16.30
CA ALA A 7 -1.29 5.31 16.11
C ALA A 7 -0.60 6.47 16.83
N THR A 8 -0.60 7.67 16.22
CA THR A 8 -0.01 8.87 16.82
C THR A 8 -0.92 9.51 17.87
N ASP A 9 -2.23 9.24 17.79
CA ASP A 9 -3.26 9.72 18.71
C ASP A 9 -4.40 8.70 18.85
N GLU A 10 -5.41 9.04 19.66
CA GLU A 10 -6.61 8.22 19.88
C GLU A 10 -7.55 8.16 18.67
N ARG A 11 -7.42 9.11 17.72
CA ARG A 11 -8.26 9.13 16.50
C ARG A 11 -7.87 7.99 15.56
N GLY A 12 -6.59 7.60 15.56
CA GLY A 12 -6.12 6.43 14.83
C GLY A 12 -6.21 6.59 13.30
N GLU A 13 -6.02 7.82 12.82
CA GLU A 13 -5.98 8.16 11.40
C GLU A 13 -4.54 8.30 10.87
N LEU A 14 -3.60 8.65 11.74
CA LEU A 14 -2.17 8.75 11.43
C LEU A 14 -1.38 7.77 12.29
N PHE A 15 -0.41 7.10 11.67
CA PHE A 15 0.43 6.08 12.29
C PHE A 15 1.89 6.37 12.03
N GLU A 16 2.71 6.11 13.05
CA GLU A 16 4.16 6.13 12.96
C GLU A 16 4.71 4.71 12.84
N GLY A 17 5.52 4.48 11.81
CA GLY A 17 6.20 3.23 11.55
C GLY A 17 7.64 3.30 12.01
N ARG A 18 7.98 2.52 13.04
CA ARG A 18 9.32 2.45 13.63
C ARG A 18 10.02 1.14 13.31
N ASP A 19 11.33 1.17 13.14
CA ASP A 19 12.12 -0.06 13.05
C ASP A 19 12.02 -0.83 14.37
N ARG A 20 11.72 -2.14 14.29
CA ARG A 20 11.49 -2.98 15.47
C ARG A 20 12.74 -3.17 16.33
N LYS A 21 13.94 -3.05 15.75
CA LYS A 21 15.22 -3.23 16.47
C LYS A 21 15.73 -1.91 17.03
N SER A 22 15.78 -0.84 16.22
CA SER A 22 16.36 0.44 16.65
C SER A 22 15.35 1.38 17.30
N GLY A 23 14.05 1.21 17.06
CA GLY A 23 13.01 2.14 17.50
C GLY A 23 12.96 3.46 16.71
N GLU A 24 13.84 3.61 15.71
CA GLU A 24 13.92 4.79 14.87
C GLU A 24 12.67 4.94 14.02
N SER A 25 12.14 6.16 13.95
CA SER A 25 11.02 6.50 13.08
C SER A 25 11.46 6.47 11.62
N ARG A 26 10.76 5.68 10.80
CA ARG A 26 11.08 5.54 9.37
C ARG A 26 10.00 6.05 8.45
N PHE A 27 8.74 5.90 8.85
CA PHE A 27 7.60 6.17 7.98
C PHE A 27 6.43 6.75 8.77
N THR A 28 5.58 7.47 8.05
CA THR A 28 4.23 7.84 8.49
C THR A 28 3.23 7.29 7.49
N ALA A 29 2.08 6.83 7.97
CA ALA A 29 1.04 6.25 7.12
C ALA A 29 -0.36 6.54 7.67
N THR A 30 -1.37 6.44 6.82
CA THR A 30 -2.78 6.55 7.17
C THR A 30 -3.46 5.19 7.18
N ARG A 31 -4.75 5.15 7.54
CA ARG A 31 -5.57 3.94 7.42
C ARG A 31 -5.66 3.43 5.97
N ALA A 32 -5.69 4.35 5.00
CA ALA A 32 -5.77 4.00 3.57
C ALA A 32 -4.53 3.23 3.09
N ASP A 33 -3.37 3.46 3.72
CA ASP A 33 -2.14 2.73 3.42
C ASP A 33 -2.10 1.39 4.18
N LEU A 34 -2.38 1.40 5.49
CA LEU A 34 -2.20 0.23 6.34
C LEU A 34 -3.27 -0.86 6.13
N VAL A 35 -4.40 -0.53 5.51
CA VAL A 35 -5.45 -1.53 5.19
C VAL A 35 -4.91 -2.65 4.28
N PHE A 36 -3.95 -2.32 3.39
CA PHE A 36 -3.29 -3.31 2.51
C PHE A 36 -2.42 -4.31 3.26
N GLY A 37 -2.00 -4.00 4.50
CA GLY A 37 -1.26 -4.92 5.37
C GLY A 37 -2.11 -5.66 6.40
N SER A 38 -3.37 -5.24 6.59
CA SER A 38 -4.26 -5.69 7.67
C SER A 38 -5.46 -6.51 7.19
N ASN A 39 -6.09 -6.14 6.07
CA ASN A 39 -7.19 -6.90 5.51
C ASN A 39 -6.63 -8.14 4.78
N SER A 40 -7.15 -9.34 5.06
CA SER A 40 -6.58 -10.59 4.54
C SER A 40 -6.55 -10.68 3.02
N VAL A 41 -7.60 -10.19 2.34
CA VAL A 41 -7.69 -10.21 0.87
C VAL A 41 -6.73 -9.19 0.26
N LEU A 42 -6.73 -7.95 0.77
CA LEU A 42 -5.82 -6.93 0.27
C LEU A 42 -4.35 -7.27 0.53
N ARG A 43 -4.08 -7.92 1.67
CA ARG A 43 -2.74 -8.41 2.02
C ARG A 43 -2.26 -9.48 1.05
N ALA A 44 -3.12 -10.43 0.67
CA ALA A 44 -2.76 -11.44 -0.33
C ALA A 44 -2.39 -10.80 -1.67
N LEU A 45 -3.10 -9.74 -2.09
CA LEU A 45 -2.75 -8.98 -3.29
C LEU A 45 -1.41 -8.22 -3.13
N ALA A 46 -1.19 -7.59 -1.98
CA ALA A 46 0.06 -6.89 -1.70
C ALA A 46 1.27 -7.84 -1.70
N GLU A 47 1.11 -9.07 -1.19
CA GLU A 47 2.17 -10.10 -1.19
C GLU A 47 2.54 -10.57 -2.61
N VAL A 48 1.59 -10.62 -3.55
CA VAL A 48 1.89 -10.87 -4.97
C VAL A 48 2.79 -9.77 -5.52
N TYR A 49 2.43 -8.49 -5.35
CA TYR A 49 3.22 -7.39 -5.88
C TYR A 49 4.55 -7.13 -5.15
N ALA A 50 4.68 -7.60 -3.90
CA ALA A 50 5.91 -7.52 -3.12
C ALA A 50 6.87 -8.71 -3.34
N SER A 51 6.50 -9.69 -4.15
CA SER A 51 7.35 -10.83 -4.50
C SER A 51 8.55 -10.40 -5.35
N GLN A 52 9.67 -11.12 -5.24
CA GLN A 52 10.94 -10.75 -5.86
C GLN A 52 10.87 -10.61 -7.40
N ASP A 53 9.97 -11.34 -8.04
CA ASP A 53 9.76 -11.40 -9.49
C ASP A 53 8.62 -10.50 -9.98
N ALA A 54 7.96 -9.75 -9.09
CA ALA A 54 6.73 -9.03 -9.42
C ALA A 54 6.93 -7.58 -9.89
N GLN A 55 8.18 -7.08 -9.98
CA GLN A 55 8.44 -5.69 -10.36
C GLN A 55 7.82 -5.32 -11.72
N GLN A 56 8.09 -6.11 -12.76
CA GLN A 56 7.55 -5.84 -14.09
C GLN A 56 6.02 -5.97 -14.11
N LYS A 57 5.48 -6.93 -13.36
CA LYS A 57 4.03 -7.14 -13.23
C LYS A 57 3.34 -5.91 -12.61
N LEU A 58 3.89 -5.38 -11.51
CA LEU A 58 3.35 -4.18 -10.86
C LEU A 58 3.30 -2.99 -11.83
N VAL A 59 4.39 -2.76 -12.59
CA VAL A 59 4.45 -1.66 -13.56
C VAL A 59 3.38 -1.83 -14.64
N THR A 60 3.29 -3.02 -15.24
CA THR A 60 2.30 -3.29 -16.30
C THR A 60 0.87 -3.15 -15.80
N ASP A 61 0.55 -3.74 -14.66
CA ASP A 61 -0.80 -3.71 -14.08
C ASP A 61 -1.19 -2.29 -13.65
N PHE A 62 -0.24 -1.52 -13.11
CA PHE A 62 -0.45 -0.12 -12.76
C PHE A 62 -0.77 0.73 -14.00
N VAL A 63 0.02 0.59 -15.08
CA VAL A 63 -0.22 1.32 -16.34
C VAL A 63 -1.57 0.94 -16.95
N ALA A 64 -1.95 -0.33 -16.93
CA ALA A 64 -3.25 -0.77 -17.41
C ALA A 64 -4.40 -0.17 -16.59
N ALA A 65 -4.29 -0.17 -15.25
CA ALA A 65 -5.28 0.43 -14.37
C ALA A 65 -5.39 1.95 -14.57
N TRP A 66 -4.26 2.64 -14.69
CA TRP A 66 -4.20 4.08 -14.99
C TRP A 66 -4.92 4.38 -16.32
N THR A 67 -4.53 3.68 -17.38
CA THR A 67 -5.09 3.85 -18.72
C THR A 67 -6.60 3.59 -18.74
N LYS A 68 -7.07 2.59 -17.99
CA LYS A 68 -8.49 2.32 -17.82
C LYS A 68 -9.21 3.53 -17.22
N VAL A 69 -8.70 4.09 -16.11
CA VAL A 69 -9.31 5.24 -15.44
C VAL A 69 -9.35 6.46 -16.37
N MET A 70 -8.28 6.71 -17.14
CA MET A 70 -8.21 7.83 -18.08
C MET A 70 -9.20 7.76 -19.24
N ASN A 71 -9.82 6.61 -19.49
CA ASN A 71 -10.80 6.42 -20.56
C ASN A 71 -12.22 6.15 -20.06
N LEU A 72 -12.50 6.30 -18.76
CA LEU A 72 -13.83 5.97 -18.19
C LEU A 72 -14.97 6.83 -18.73
N ASP A 73 -14.69 8.00 -19.29
CA ASP A 73 -15.66 8.95 -19.84
C ASP A 73 -15.60 9.08 -21.38
N ARG A 74 -14.81 8.23 -22.05
CA ARG A 74 -14.71 8.18 -23.52
C ARG A 74 -15.89 7.43 -24.15
N PHE A 75 -17.10 7.98 -23.98
CA PHE A 75 -18.34 7.44 -24.55
C PHE A 75 -18.42 7.56 -26.09
N ASP A 76 -17.47 8.26 -26.70
CA ASP A 76 -17.34 8.44 -28.15
C ASP A 76 -16.62 7.28 -28.86
N LEU A 77 -15.94 6.42 -28.10
CA LEU A 77 -15.28 5.20 -28.58
C LEU A 77 -16.15 3.97 -28.30
#